data_AF-A0A0W0TNU5-F1
#
_entry.id   AF-A0A0W0TNU5-F1
#
_cell.length_a   1.000
_cell.length_b   1.000
_cell.length_c   1.000
_cell.angle_alpha   90.00
_cell.angle_beta   90.00
_cell.angle_gamma   90.00
#
_symmetry.space_group_name_H-M   'P 1'
#
loop_
_entity.id
_entity.type
_entity.pdbx_description
1 polymer ?
#
loop_
_entity_poly.entity_id
_entity_poly.type
_entity_poly.pdbx_seq_one_letter_code
_entity_poly.pdbx_strand_id
1 'polypeptide(L)'
;MVSYSAQYQFFARDKHGFLTSDIDSTADARRWAEGGPDDKRRYKFLADNKTFIEQEFNQLYAALKKGAIANDGAGKKFWLYCYSCSIMLKNYYEIHDGEGKPNAKKFADFAEVIRKRCENVEDAKIGPKDEGFLKKLGEDIGASLKEMKATPFSISKIVSNVGFANVSRIYWTFCRLTMKNSLFLARELQWIEKLGNILGKEIDVEAIVHTWEKPNHIFRALSVGFFVGRMILNMGIALKHAIAPTSTDEEALTTWRRFTDELYDRRLTYLNDIVWATVNGLTNYNDYFGISNPVAGWATAAFLLFDVSLLLYRRELAKGAYLTKRAQYEEECIYHEQFPDQQEHAVALKILREQIKQLDNSWEIESSTYLFNATGALLLLMGFSASMLLTPAALIAGSYLVCTLGVAIYLSDGAYSNYKEKSVALRTAELENAGSKTIGLAQWEQKTASDNFYFTLGKNAVMPALFMTTMAISLPAALVMTATYMVYSLGSSYHKHNQDKATELSINSLDDTPRTFSFV
;
A
#
# COMPACT_ATOMS: atom_id res chain seq x y z
N MET A 1 1.69 -25.36 23.03
CA MET A 1 2.01 -25.10 21.61
C MET A 1 0.78 -25.41 20.79
N VAL A 2 0.12 -24.40 20.23
CA VAL A 2 -0.94 -24.64 19.24
C VAL A 2 -0.21 -25.18 18.01
N SER A 3 -0.57 -26.38 17.56
CA SER A 3 -0.05 -26.91 16.30
C SER A 3 -0.53 -25.97 15.18
N TYR A 4 0.40 -25.16 14.66
CA TYR A 4 0.14 -24.23 13.57
C TYR A 4 -0.40 -24.95 12.31
N SER A 5 -0.25 -26.28 12.21
CA SER A 5 -0.67 -27.10 11.06
C SER A 5 -2.18 -27.16 10.79
N ALA A 6 -3.04 -27.14 11.83
CA ALA A 6 -4.46 -27.49 11.66
C ALA A 6 -5.26 -26.51 10.78
N GLN A 7 -4.90 -25.22 10.79
CA GLN A 7 -5.56 -24.20 9.96
C GLN A 7 -5.23 -24.34 8.46
N TYR A 8 -4.15 -25.04 8.12
CA TYR A 8 -3.61 -25.13 6.76
C TYR A 8 -3.89 -26.48 6.10
N GLN A 9 -4.32 -27.48 6.87
CA GLN A 9 -4.50 -28.85 6.37
C GLN A 9 -5.40 -28.91 5.13
N PHE A 10 -6.46 -28.11 5.06
CA PHE A 10 -7.35 -28.09 3.89
C PHE A 10 -6.68 -27.47 2.66
N PHE A 11 -5.97 -26.36 2.81
CA PHE A 11 -5.23 -25.71 1.73
C PHE A 11 -4.05 -26.57 1.26
N ALA A 12 -3.25 -27.09 2.19
CA ALA A 12 -2.13 -27.98 1.92
C ALA A 12 -2.59 -29.25 1.20
N ARG A 13 -3.75 -29.80 1.59
CA ARG A 13 -4.35 -30.96 0.90
C ARG A 13 -4.83 -30.63 -0.50
N ASP A 14 -5.38 -29.44 -0.76
CA ASP A 14 -5.74 -29.01 -2.13
C ASP A 14 -4.48 -28.87 -2.99
N LYS A 15 -3.44 -28.21 -2.49
CA LYS A 15 -2.13 -28.11 -3.16
C LYS A 15 -1.53 -29.48 -3.46
N HIS A 16 -1.44 -30.33 -2.45
CA HIS A 16 -0.88 -31.67 -2.61
C HIS A 16 -1.71 -32.52 -3.56
N GLY A 17 -3.04 -32.44 -3.47
CA GLY A 17 -3.97 -33.09 -4.40
C GLY A 17 -3.74 -32.64 -5.83
N PHE A 18 -3.59 -31.33 -6.08
CA PHE A 18 -3.28 -30.80 -7.40
C PHE A 18 -1.93 -31.34 -7.91
N LEU A 19 -0.87 -31.25 -7.10
CA LEU A 19 0.48 -31.63 -7.49
C LEU A 19 0.67 -33.15 -7.63
N THR A 20 -0.24 -33.96 -7.11
CA THR A 20 -0.20 -35.44 -7.27
C THR A 20 -1.20 -35.96 -8.30
N SER A 21 -2.14 -35.14 -8.75
CA SER A 21 -3.12 -35.52 -9.79
C SER A 21 -2.51 -35.45 -11.20
N ASP A 22 -3.16 -36.12 -12.15
CA ASP A 22 -2.83 -36.09 -13.58
C ASP A 22 -3.36 -34.80 -14.24
N ILE A 23 -2.74 -33.65 -13.89
CA ILE A 23 -3.07 -32.33 -14.42
C ILE A 23 -1.95 -31.86 -15.34
N ASP A 24 -2.17 -31.96 -16.66
CA ASP A 24 -1.14 -31.69 -17.66
C ASP A 24 -1.47 -30.52 -18.61
N SER A 25 -2.67 -29.95 -18.48
CA SER A 25 -3.16 -28.86 -19.33
C SER A 25 -3.79 -27.71 -18.53
N THR A 26 -3.87 -26.53 -19.18
CA THR A 26 -4.58 -25.36 -18.63
C THR A 26 -6.07 -25.62 -18.47
N ALA A 27 -6.66 -26.50 -19.30
CA ALA A 27 -8.06 -26.92 -19.16
C ALA A 27 -8.28 -27.75 -17.89
N ASP A 28 -7.39 -28.67 -17.57
CA ASP A 28 -7.51 -29.50 -16.36
C ASP A 28 -7.26 -28.67 -15.10
N ALA A 29 -6.25 -27.78 -15.14
CA ALA A 29 -5.99 -26.85 -14.04
C ALA A 29 -7.16 -25.90 -13.78
N ARG A 30 -7.83 -25.43 -14.85
CA ARG A 30 -9.06 -24.64 -14.75
C ARG A 30 -10.20 -25.44 -14.12
N ARG A 31 -10.44 -26.68 -14.56
CA ARG A 31 -11.48 -27.54 -13.97
C ARG A 31 -11.23 -27.80 -12.49
N TRP A 32 -9.96 -27.99 -12.09
CA TRP A 32 -9.61 -28.07 -10.67
C TRP A 32 -9.97 -26.78 -9.92
N ALA A 33 -9.60 -25.63 -10.47
CA ALA A 33 -9.85 -24.32 -9.86
C ALA A 33 -11.35 -24.01 -9.71
N GLU A 34 -12.14 -24.27 -10.76
CA GLU A 34 -13.57 -24.02 -10.83
C GLU A 34 -14.39 -25.04 -10.01
N GLY A 35 -13.86 -26.25 -9.83
CA GLY A 35 -14.60 -27.36 -9.19
C GLY A 35 -15.67 -27.93 -10.11
N GLY A 36 -16.52 -28.81 -9.55
CA GLY A 36 -17.69 -29.31 -10.27
C GLY A 36 -18.82 -28.28 -10.35
N PRO A 37 -19.73 -28.36 -11.34
CA PRO A 37 -20.82 -27.39 -11.53
C PRO A 37 -21.79 -27.24 -10.34
N ASP A 38 -21.76 -28.17 -9.37
CA ASP A 38 -22.58 -28.14 -8.15
C ASP A 38 -21.75 -27.95 -6.86
N ASP A 39 -20.45 -27.65 -6.96
CA ASP A 39 -19.58 -27.59 -5.79
C ASP A 39 -19.71 -26.26 -5.03
N LYS A 40 -20.85 -26.11 -4.33
CA LYS A 40 -21.06 -25.02 -3.35
C LYS A 40 -20.00 -24.98 -2.25
N ARG A 41 -19.20 -26.05 -2.07
CA ARG A 41 -18.08 -26.08 -1.12
C ARG A 41 -16.84 -25.37 -1.67
N ARG A 42 -16.76 -25.14 -2.99
CA ARG A 42 -15.64 -24.44 -3.62
C ARG A 42 -15.59 -22.99 -3.17
N TYR A 43 -16.70 -22.25 -3.17
CA TYR A 43 -16.69 -20.88 -2.65
C TYR A 43 -16.35 -20.81 -1.15
N LYS A 44 -16.89 -21.71 -0.34
CA LYS A 44 -16.52 -21.80 1.09
C LYS A 44 -15.02 -22.05 1.26
N PHE A 45 -14.43 -22.94 0.47
CA PHE A 45 -12.99 -23.16 0.47
C PHE A 45 -12.22 -21.88 0.08
N LEU A 46 -12.66 -21.19 -0.98
CA LEU A 46 -12.04 -19.95 -1.44
C LEU A 46 -12.10 -18.86 -0.37
N ALA A 47 -13.25 -18.66 0.28
CA ALA A 47 -13.42 -17.70 1.36
C ALA A 47 -12.53 -18.04 2.56
N ASP A 48 -12.51 -19.31 2.97
CA ASP A 48 -11.75 -19.77 4.14
C ASP A 48 -10.23 -19.71 3.92
N ASN A 49 -9.78 -19.79 2.67
CA ASN A 49 -8.35 -19.89 2.32
C ASN A 49 -7.86 -18.72 1.45
N LYS A 50 -8.66 -17.67 1.25
CA LYS A 50 -8.35 -16.54 0.36
C LYS A 50 -6.93 -16.00 0.59
N THR A 51 -6.61 -15.64 1.83
CA THR A 51 -5.29 -15.08 2.18
C THR A 51 -4.15 -16.06 1.87
N PHE A 52 -4.36 -17.36 2.07
CA PHE A 52 -3.36 -18.37 1.76
C PHE A 52 -3.17 -18.57 0.26
N ILE A 53 -4.25 -18.54 -0.52
CA ILE A 53 -4.20 -18.62 -1.97
C ILE A 53 -3.49 -17.38 -2.54
N GLU A 54 -3.78 -16.18 -2.03
CA GLU A 54 -3.11 -14.94 -2.44
C GLU A 54 -1.61 -14.97 -2.13
N GLN A 55 -1.24 -15.39 -0.92
CA GLN A 55 0.17 -15.55 -0.55
C GLN A 55 0.84 -16.57 -1.47
N GLU A 56 0.30 -17.78 -1.57
CA GLU A 56 0.84 -18.85 -2.42
C GLU A 56 1.03 -18.38 -3.86
N PHE A 57 0.01 -17.77 -4.46
CA PHE A 57 0.08 -17.22 -5.81
C PHE A 57 1.22 -16.22 -5.94
N ASN A 58 1.28 -15.20 -5.07
CA ASN A 58 2.28 -14.14 -5.18
C ASN A 58 3.70 -14.70 -5.05
N GLN A 59 3.94 -15.59 -4.09
CA GLN A 59 5.25 -16.18 -3.86
C GLN A 59 5.62 -17.18 -4.96
N LEU A 60 4.69 -18.04 -5.39
CA LEU A 60 4.92 -19.02 -6.45
C LEU A 60 5.19 -18.33 -7.79
N TYR A 61 4.38 -17.35 -8.16
CA TYR A 61 4.54 -16.60 -9.41
C TYR A 61 5.89 -15.89 -9.46
N ALA A 62 6.29 -15.24 -8.35
CA ALA A 62 7.59 -14.60 -8.23
C ALA A 62 8.74 -15.61 -8.34
N ALA A 63 8.64 -16.75 -7.64
CA ALA A 63 9.63 -17.81 -7.67
C ALA A 63 9.80 -18.42 -9.06
N LEU A 64 8.69 -18.72 -9.76
CA LEU A 64 8.68 -19.28 -11.11
C LEU A 64 9.27 -18.30 -12.13
N LYS A 65 8.99 -17.00 -11.99
CA LYS A 65 9.56 -15.95 -12.85
C LYS A 65 11.07 -15.81 -12.66
N LYS A 66 11.56 -15.91 -11.43
CA LYS A 66 12.96 -15.67 -11.08
C LYS A 66 13.86 -16.91 -11.26
N GLY A 67 13.37 -18.11 -10.95
CA GLY A 67 14.18 -19.32 -10.85
C GLY A 67 14.62 -19.98 -12.17
N ALA A 68 14.30 -19.37 -13.32
CA ALA A 68 14.46 -19.96 -14.66
C ALA A 68 13.96 -21.41 -14.70
N ILE A 69 12.85 -21.69 -13.99
CA ILE A 69 12.29 -23.02 -13.92
C ILE A 69 11.63 -23.28 -15.26
N ALA A 70 12.21 -24.22 -16.00
CA ALA A 70 11.76 -24.59 -17.32
C ALA A 70 10.27 -24.96 -17.26
N ASN A 71 9.54 -24.54 -18.30
CA ASN A 71 8.13 -24.89 -18.47
C ASN A 71 8.02 -26.32 -19.04
N ASP A 72 8.70 -27.27 -18.42
CA ASP A 72 8.74 -28.68 -18.78
C ASP A 72 8.63 -29.56 -17.52
N GLY A 73 8.28 -30.83 -17.73
CA GLY A 73 8.16 -31.84 -16.67
C GLY A 73 7.49 -31.33 -15.39
N ALA A 74 8.20 -31.45 -14.27
CA ALA A 74 7.75 -30.98 -12.96
C ALA A 74 7.52 -29.46 -12.90
N GLY A 75 8.31 -28.65 -13.61
CA GLY A 75 8.18 -27.20 -13.64
C GLY A 75 6.86 -26.73 -14.27
N LYS A 76 6.40 -27.42 -15.33
CA LYS A 76 5.09 -27.17 -15.95
C LYS A 76 3.95 -27.35 -14.95
N LYS A 77 4.02 -28.35 -14.07
CA LYS A 77 2.98 -28.62 -13.05
C LYS A 77 2.82 -27.47 -12.06
N PHE A 78 3.92 -26.83 -11.67
CA PHE A 78 3.88 -25.63 -10.81
C PHE A 78 3.36 -24.38 -11.54
N TRP A 79 3.66 -24.21 -12.83
CA TRP A 79 3.02 -23.16 -13.65
C TRP A 79 1.51 -23.36 -13.76
N LEU A 80 1.06 -24.60 -13.97
CA LEU A 80 -0.36 -24.95 -13.98
C LEU A 80 -1.02 -24.74 -12.62
N TYR A 81 -0.31 -25.03 -11.52
CA TYR A 81 -0.81 -24.72 -10.18
C TYR A 81 -0.92 -23.22 -9.93
N CYS A 82 0.09 -22.44 -10.36
CA CYS A 82 0.06 -20.98 -10.30
C CYS A 82 -1.12 -20.41 -11.12
N TYR A 83 -1.40 -21.00 -12.29
CA TYR A 83 -2.59 -20.68 -13.08
C TYR A 83 -3.88 -21.01 -12.33
N SER A 84 -3.98 -22.21 -11.74
CA SER A 84 -5.12 -22.62 -10.91
C SER A 84 -5.39 -21.62 -9.77
N CYS A 85 -4.35 -21.19 -9.05
CA CYS A 85 -4.47 -20.15 -8.01
C CYS A 85 -5.02 -18.83 -8.55
N SER A 86 -4.58 -18.40 -9.74
CA SER A 86 -5.11 -17.17 -10.35
C SER A 86 -6.60 -17.28 -10.71
N ILE A 87 -7.06 -18.44 -11.19
CA ILE A 87 -8.48 -18.71 -11.46
C ILE A 87 -9.28 -18.77 -10.15
N MET A 88 -8.76 -19.42 -9.11
CA MET A 88 -9.38 -19.45 -7.78
C MET A 88 -9.62 -18.04 -7.23
N LEU A 89 -8.61 -17.16 -7.32
CA LEU A 89 -8.71 -15.78 -6.87
C LEU A 89 -9.66 -14.95 -7.75
N LYS A 90 -9.59 -15.12 -9.08
CA LYS A 90 -10.56 -14.51 -10.00
C LYS A 90 -11.99 -14.85 -9.58
N ASN A 91 -12.29 -16.14 -9.42
CA ASN A 91 -13.62 -16.63 -9.08
C ASN A 91 -14.08 -16.10 -7.72
N TYR A 92 -13.20 -16.11 -6.70
CA TYR A 92 -13.50 -15.51 -5.41
C TYR A 92 -13.92 -14.04 -5.55
N TYR A 93 -13.13 -13.24 -6.28
CA TYR A 93 -13.37 -11.81 -6.43
C TYR A 93 -14.58 -11.50 -7.33
N GLU A 94 -14.88 -12.32 -8.33
CA GLU A 94 -16.10 -12.16 -9.14
C GLU A 94 -17.35 -12.46 -8.32
N ILE A 95 -17.32 -13.52 -7.51
CA ILE A 95 -18.43 -13.88 -6.62
C ILE A 95 -18.59 -12.82 -5.53
N HIS A 96 -17.51 -12.42 -4.86
CA HIS A 96 -17.56 -11.51 -3.72
C HIS A 96 -17.79 -10.05 -4.14
N ASP A 97 -16.96 -9.50 -5.03
CA ASP A 97 -17.00 -8.07 -5.39
C ASP A 97 -17.90 -7.76 -6.59
N GLY A 98 -18.20 -8.78 -7.41
CA GLY A 98 -18.90 -8.68 -8.69
C GLY A 98 -17.96 -8.75 -9.90
N GLU A 99 -18.51 -9.13 -11.05
CA GLU A 99 -17.75 -9.23 -12.30
C GLU A 99 -17.12 -7.89 -12.74
N GLY A 100 -15.93 -7.98 -13.33
CA GLY A 100 -15.21 -6.83 -13.88
C GLY A 100 -14.60 -5.88 -12.85
N LYS A 101 -14.63 -6.23 -11.56
CA LYS A 101 -13.96 -5.46 -10.49
C LYS A 101 -12.43 -5.57 -10.57
N PRO A 102 -11.68 -4.60 -10.01
CA PRO A 102 -10.23 -4.50 -10.21
C PRO A 102 -9.45 -5.77 -9.84
N ASN A 103 -9.80 -6.42 -8.73
CA ASN A 103 -9.11 -7.64 -8.29
C ASN A 103 -9.45 -8.84 -9.19
N ALA A 104 -10.73 -9.04 -9.54
CA ALA A 104 -11.14 -10.06 -10.49
C ALA A 104 -10.42 -9.90 -11.84
N LYS A 105 -10.38 -8.67 -12.37
CA LYS A 105 -9.67 -8.35 -13.61
C LYS A 105 -8.16 -8.61 -13.49
N LYS A 106 -7.53 -8.16 -12.40
CA LYS A 106 -6.10 -8.38 -12.14
C LYS A 106 -5.74 -9.87 -12.20
N PHE A 107 -6.51 -10.72 -11.53
CA PHE A 107 -6.24 -12.16 -11.53
C PHE A 107 -6.62 -12.85 -12.84
N ALA A 108 -7.63 -12.34 -13.57
CA ALA A 108 -7.91 -12.78 -14.94
C ALA A 108 -6.74 -12.45 -15.90
N ASP A 109 -6.17 -11.26 -15.80
CA ASP A 109 -5.01 -10.85 -16.60
C ASP A 109 -3.79 -11.73 -16.30
N PHE A 110 -3.53 -12.04 -15.01
CA PHE A 110 -2.49 -13.00 -14.63
C PHE A 110 -2.76 -14.40 -15.17
N ALA A 111 -4.00 -14.89 -15.07
CA ALA A 111 -4.37 -16.19 -15.60
C ALA A 111 -4.08 -16.28 -17.09
N GLU A 112 -4.41 -15.23 -17.86
CA GLU A 112 -4.14 -15.20 -19.30
C GLU A 112 -2.65 -15.19 -19.64
N VAL A 113 -1.84 -14.41 -18.90
CA VAL A 113 -0.37 -14.40 -19.06
C VAL A 113 0.22 -15.78 -18.78
N ILE A 114 -0.19 -16.42 -17.69
CA ILE A 114 0.33 -17.75 -17.31
C ILE A 114 -0.14 -18.80 -18.31
N ARG A 115 -1.40 -18.73 -18.78
CA ARG A 115 -1.97 -19.65 -19.78
C ARG A 115 -1.16 -19.65 -21.07
N LYS A 116 -0.88 -18.46 -21.63
CA LYS A 116 -0.08 -18.33 -22.85
C LYS A 116 1.30 -18.95 -22.68
N ARG A 117 1.94 -18.73 -21.53
CA ARG A 117 3.22 -19.35 -21.19
C ARG A 117 3.12 -20.87 -21.12
N CYS A 118 2.12 -21.41 -20.45
CA CYS A 118 1.91 -22.87 -20.33
C CYS A 118 1.69 -23.56 -21.68
N GLU A 119 1.07 -22.87 -22.63
CA GLU A 119 0.73 -23.38 -23.96
C GLU A 119 1.86 -23.20 -24.99
N ASN A 120 3.02 -22.64 -24.59
CA ASN A 120 4.16 -22.36 -25.48
C ASN A 120 3.78 -21.58 -26.74
N VAL A 121 2.74 -20.75 -26.66
CA VAL A 121 2.46 -19.74 -27.68
C VAL A 121 3.65 -18.78 -27.60
N GLU A 122 4.48 -18.72 -28.66
CA GLU A 122 5.69 -17.87 -28.75
C GLU A 122 5.47 -16.60 -27.96
N ASP A 123 6.37 -16.31 -27.02
CA ASP A 123 6.35 -15.13 -26.18
C ASP A 123 6.03 -13.93 -27.07
N ALA A 124 4.75 -13.54 -27.09
CA ALA A 124 4.40 -12.20 -27.46
C ALA A 124 5.22 -11.39 -26.47
N LYS A 125 6.26 -10.71 -26.95
CA LYS A 125 6.97 -9.69 -26.20
C LYS A 125 5.87 -8.73 -25.72
N ILE A 126 5.31 -9.00 -24.54
CA ILE A 126 4.57 -8.02 -23.76
C ILE A 126 5.67 -7.19 -23.10
N GLY A 127 6.48 -6.55 -23.94
CA GLY A 127 7.03 -5.27 -23.57
C GLY A 127 5.84 -4.30 -23.47
N PRO A 128 5.90 -3.31 -22.57
CA PRO A 128 4.91 -2.26 -22.55
C PRO A 128 4.71 -1.76 -23.99
N LYS A 129 3.45 -1.71 -24.45
CA LYS A 129 3.15 -1.06 -25.73
C LYS A 129 3.82 0.31 -25.70
N ASP A 130 4.50 0.66 -26.79
CA ASP A 130 5.12 1.97 -26.96
C ASP A 130 4.03 3.05 -27.02
N GLU A 131 3.47 3.38 -25.87
CA GLU A 131 2.43 4.37 -25.69
C GLU A 131 3.11 5.67 -25.31
N GLY A 132 3.17 6.60 -26.26
CA GLY A 132 3.77 7.92 -26.03
C GLY A 132 3.21 8.57 -24.77
N PHE A 133 4.07 9.25 -24.01
CA PHE A 133 3.75 9.87 -22.71
C PHE A 133 2.40 10.59 -22.67
N LEU A 134 2.05 11.36 -23.70
CA LEU A 134 0.78 12.10 -23.74
C LEU A 134 -0.44 11.19 -23.84
N LYS A 135 -0.32 10.03 -24.50
CA LYS A 135 -1.36 9.02 -24.56
C LYS A 135 -1.50 8.33 -23.20
N LYS A 136 -0.39 7.93 -22.58
CA LYS A 136 -0.38 7.36 -21.23
C LYS A 136 -0.91 8.33 -20.18
N LEU A 137 -0.50 9.60 -20.22
CA LEU A 137 -1.00 10.66 -19.36
C LEU A 137 -2.49 10.93 -19.61
N GLY A 138 -2.93 10.94 -20.87
CA GLY A 138 -4.34 11.09 -21.24
C GLY A 138 -5.20 9.91 -20.79
N GLU A 139 -4.66 8.69 -20.84
CA GLU A 139 -5.29 7.47 -20.33
C GLU A 139 -5.32 7.43 -18.81
N ASP A 140 -4.25 7.85 -18.12
CA ASP A 140 -4.17 7.93 -16.66
C ASP A 140 -5.10 9.02 -16.11
N ILE A 141 -5.14 10.20 -16.75
CA ILE A 141 -6.09 11.28 -16.43
C ILE A 141 -7.52 10.85 -16.77
N GLY A 142 -7.73 10.23 -17.93
CA GLY A 142 -9.04 9.72 -18.34
C GLY A 142 -9.54 8.62 -17.41
N ALA A 143 -8.67 7.71 -16.98
CA ALA A 143 -8.93 6.68 -15.99
C ALA A 143 -9.22 7.31 -14.63
N SER A 144 -8.43 8.29 -14.19
CA SER A 144 -8.67 9.03 -12.94
C SER A 144 -9.98 9.82 -12.95
N LEU A 145 -10.38 10.41 -14.07
CA LEU A 145 -11.65 11.13 -14.23
C LEU A 145 -12.84 10.16 -14.32
N LYS A 146 -12.69 9.05 -15.05
CA LYS A 146 -13.69 7.98 -15.10
C LYS A 146 -13.83 7.31 -13.73
N GLU A 147 -12.72 7.19 -13.00
CA GLU A 147 -12.65 6.73 -11.63
C GLU A 147 -13.31 7.71 -10.67
N MET A 148 -13.06 9.02 -10.78
CA MET A 148 -13.78 10.06 -10.02
C MET A 148 -15.29 10.03 -10.28
N LYS A 149 -15.71 9.82 -11.53
CA LYS A 149 -17.13 9.64 -11.88
C LYS A 149 -17.72 8.34 -11.33
N ALA A 150 -16.91 7.29 -11.18
CA ALA A 150 -17.31 6.01 -10.59
C ALA A 150 -17.20 5.99 -9.05
N THR A 151 -16.50 6.94 -8.43
CA THR A 151 -16.34 7.08 -6.97
C THR A 151 -17.66 7.01 -6.19
N PRO A 152 -18.75 7.73 -6.57
CA PRO A 152 -20.03 7.61 -5.86
C PRO A 152 -20.65 6.20 -5.92
N PHE A 153 -20.22 5.34 -6.86
CA PHE A 153 -20.73 3.97 -7.04
C PHE A 153 -19.79 2.89 -6.48
N SER A 154 -18.71 3.26 -5.78
CA SER A 154 -17.76 2.31 -5.16
C SER A 154 -17.48 2.70 -3.72
N ILE A 155 -18.25 2.13 -2.78
CA ILE A 155 -18.16 2.42 -1.34
C ILE A 155 -16.73 2.25 -0.80
N SER A 156 -15.98 1.25 -1.26
CA SER A 156 -14.58 1.03 -0.89
C SER A 156 -13.64 2.19 -1.28
N LYS A 157 -13.89 2.85 -2.40
CA LYS A 157 -13.13 4.03 -2.84
C LYS A 157 -13.49 5.27 -2.03
N ILE A 158 -14.77 5.43 -1.70
CA ILE A 158 -15.23 6.49 -0.79
C ILE A 158 -14.55 6.32 0.58
N VAL A 159 -14.50 5.10 1.12
CA VAL A 159 -13.79 4.79 2.38
C VAL A 159 -12.31 5.19 2.32
N SER A 160 -11.62 4.84 1.23
CA SER A 160 -10.21 5.23 1.02
C SER A 160 -10.04 6.76 0.96
N ASN A 161 -10.89 7.45 0.20
CA ASN A 161 -10.86 8.90 0.07
C ASN A 161 -11.15 9.62 1.38
N VAL A 162 -12.08 9.10 2.19
CA VAL A 162 -12.37 9.63 3.54
C VAL A 162 -11.15 9.46 4.45
N GLY A 163 -10.46 8.32 4.37
CA GLY A 163 -9.20 8.09 5.08
C GLY A 163 -8.12 9.12 4.68
N PHE A 164 -7.90 9.30 3.39
CA PHE A 164 -6.96 10.27 2.85
C PHE A 164 -7.31 11.72 3.22
N ALA A 165 -8.60 12.08 3.15
CA ALA A 165 -9.08 13.40 3.53
C ALA A 165 -8.86 13.68 5.03
N ASN A 166 -8.99 12.67 5.89
CA ASN A 166 -8.69 12.80 7.31
C ASN A 166 -7.19 13.01 7.56
N VAL A 167 -6.31 12.26 6.90
CA VAL A 167 -4.85 12.50 6.97
C VAL A 167 -4.52 13.91 6.49
N SER A 168 -5.12 14.36 5.39
CA SER A 168 -4.95 15.72 4.85
C SER A 168 -5.44 16.80 5.82
N ARG A 169 -6.54 16.55 6.55
CA ARG A 169 -7.04 17.45 7.61
C ARG A 169 -6.07 17.55 8.77
N ILE A 170 -5.57 16.42 9.27
CA ILE A 170 -4.56 16.39 10.35
C ILE A 170 -3.32 17.14 9.90
N TYR A 171 -2.89 16.90 8.66
CA TYR A 171 -1.75 17.54 8.06
C TYR A 171 -1.90 19.07 8.03
N TRP A 172 -3.01 19.56 7.48
CA TRP A 172 -3.33 20.99 7.46
C TRP A 172 -3.36 21.59 8.87
N THR A 173 -3.93 20.86 9.84
CA THR A 173 -4.01 21.31 11.23
C THR A 173 -2.63 21.58 11.81
N PHE A 174 -1.70 20.64 11.67
CA PHE A 174 -0.34 20.80 12.20
C PHE A 174 0.47 21.81 11.42
N CYS A 175 0.41 21.77 10.08
CA CYS A 175 1.01 22.79 9.23
C CYS A 175 0.57 24.20 9.65
N ARG A 176 -0.73 24.43 9.84
CA ARG A 176 -1.27 25.72 10.31
C ARG A 176 -0.74 26.09 11.69
N LEU A 177 -0.73 25.16 12.65
CA LEU A 177 -0.24 25.41 14.00
C LEU A 177 1.25 25.75 14.00
N THR A 178 2.07 25.04 13.22
CA THR A 178 3.48 25.36 13.01
C THR A 178 3.63 26.78 12.47
N MET A 179 2.90 27.12 11.40
CA MET A 179 3.00 28.44 10.79
C MET A 179 2.53 29.58 11.71
N LYS A 180 1.40 29.39 12.41
CA LYS A 180 0.88 30.37 13.39
C LYS A 180 1.92 30.67 14.48
N ASN A 181 2.48 29.63 15.09
CA ASN A 181 3.46 29.80 16.17
C ASN A 181 4.79 30.33 15.65
N SER A 182 5.22 29.94 14.46
CA SER A 182 6.41 30.51 13.80
C SER A 182 6.24 31.99 13.46
N LEU A 183 5.04 32.43 13.04
CA LEU A 183 4.77 33.85 12.80
C LEU A 183 4.79 34.67 14.10
N PHE A 184 4.23 34.15 15.18
CA PHE A 184 4.31 34.82 16.48
C PHE A 184 5.75 34.92 16.97
N LEU A 185 6.54 33.84 16.84
CA LEU A 185 7.97 33.89 17.13
C LEU A 185 8.70 34.91 16.24
N ALA A 186 8.41 34.94 14.94
CA ALA A 186 9.03 35.89 14.01
C ALA A 186 8.65 37.36 14.33
N ARG A 187 7.45 37.59 14.86
CA ARG A 187 7.02 38.90 15.38
C ARG A 187 7.81 39.25 16.65
N GLU A 188 7.91 38.33 17.61
CA GLU A 188 8.70 38.52 18.85
C GLU A 188 10.18 38.82 18.56
N LEU A 189 10.75 38.21 17.51
CA LEU A 189 12.14 38.43 17.06
C LEU A 189 12.29 39.63 16.12
N GLN A 190 11.23 40.40 15.86
CA GLN A 190 11.18 41.54 14.93
C GLN A 190 11.61 41.20 13.49
N TRP A 191 11.53 39.94 13.09
CA TRP A 191 11.85 39.51 11.73
C TRP A 191 10.81 39.98 10.71
N ILE A 192 9.54 40.02 11.12
CA ILE A 192 8.42 40.47 10.27
C ILE A 192 8.57 41.96 9.93
N GLU A 193 8.95 42.80 10.89
CA GLU A 193 9.20 44.22 10.70
C GLU A 193 10.36 44.46 9.72
N LYS A 194 11.46 43.70 9.87
CA LYS A 194 12.59 43.73 8.93
C LYS A 194 12.19 43.30 7.52
N LEU A 195 11.38 42.26 7.38
CA LEU A 195 10.88 41.78 6.09
C LEU A 195 9.95 42.81 5.44
N GLY A 196 9.06 43.42 6.23
CA GLY A 196 8.14 44.47 5.78
C GLY A 196 8.89 45.71 5.28
N ASN A 197 9.97 46.09 5.97
CA ASN A 197 10.85 47.19 5.54
C ASN A 197 11.55 46.90 4.20
N ILE A 198 11.93 45.65 3.94
CA ILE A 198 12.53 45.22 2.66
C ILE A 198 11.48 45.21 1.54
N LEU A 199 10.26 44.77 1.82
CA LEU A 199 9.18 44.64 0.85
C LEU A 199 8.37 45.94 0.66
N GLY A 200 8.65 46.99 1.43
CA GLY A 200 7.92 48.25 1.42
C GLY A 200 6.44 48.12 1.81
N LYS A 201 6.09 47.11 2.62
CA LYS A 201 4.72 46.82 3.06
C LYS A 201 4.69 46.35 4.51
N GLU A 202 3.78 46.89 5.31
CA GLU A 202 3.48 46.33 6.63
C GLU A 202 2.79 44.97 6.47
N ILE A 203 3.31 43.97 7.18
CA ILE A 203 2.76 42.61 7.19
C ILE A 203 1.91 42.46 8.44
N ASP A 204 0.60 42.45 8.26
CA ASP A 204 -0.36 42.23 9.35
C ASP A 204 -0.42 40.74 9.72
N VAL A 205 0.34 40.36 10.76
CA VAL A 205 0.39 39.00 11.29
C VAL A 205 -0.97 38.55 11.81
N GLU A 206 -1.78 39.45 12.38
CA GLU A 206 -3.07 39.11 12.99
C GLU A 206 -4.12 38.81 11.91
N ALA A 207 -4.15 39.59 10.83
CA ALA A 207 -5.00 39.33 9.67
C ALA A 207 -4.66 37.99 8.98
N ILE A 208 -3.37 37.66 8.87
CA ILE A 208 -2.91 36.38 8.34
C ILE A 208 -3.37 35.22 9.22
N VAL A 209 -3.13 35.29 10.54
CA VAL A 209 -3.53 34.25 11.49
C VAL A 209 -5.05 34.08 11.48
N HIS A 210 -5.81 35.17 11.52
CA HIS A 210 -7.26 35.11 11.46
C HIS A 210 -7.77 34.42 10.18
N THR A 211 -7.16 34.71 9.03
CA THR A 211 -7.49 34.05 7.75
C THR A 211 -7.24 32.54 7.80
N TRP A 212 -6.15 32.11 8.43
CA TRP A 212 -5.84 30.69 8.63
C TRP A 212 -6.76 29.98 9.64
N GLU A 213 -7.40 30.73 10.56
CA GLU A 213 -8.30 30.15 11.57
C GLU A 213 -9.76 30.00 11.11
N LYS A 214 -10.18 30.70 10.06
CA LYS A 214 -11.54 30.58 9.48
C LYS A 214 -12.00 29.13 9.22
N PRO A 215 -11.17 28.20 8.72
CA PRO A 215 -11.65 26.83 8.45
C PRO A 215 -11.77 25.95 9.72
N ASN A 216 -11.41 26.45 10.91
CA ASN A 216 -11.26 25.62 12.11
C ASN A 216 -12.57 24.94 12.53
N HIS A 217 -13.71 25.61 12.37
CA HIS A 217 -15.03 25.00 12.65
C HIS A 217 -15.32 23.82 11.73
N ILE A 218 -14.96 23.95 10.44
CA ILE A 218 -15.09 22.88 9.45
C ILE A 218 -14.17 21.72 9.83
N PHE A 219 -12.91 21.98 10.19
CA PHE A 219 -11.99 20.92 10.60
C PHE A 219 -12.40 20.21 11.89
N ARG A 220 -12.99 20.92 12.85
CA ARG A 220 -13.58 20.30 14.05
C ARG A 220 -14.71 19.34 13.67
N ALA A 221 -15.64 19.76 12.82
CA ALA A 221 -16.71 18.88 12.34
C ALA A 221 -16.17 17.67 11.55
N LEU A 222 -15.25 17.90 10.62
CA LEU A 222 -14.62 16.84 9.82
C LEU A 222 -13.79 15.87 10.66
N SER A 223 -13.22 16.31 11.78
CA SER A 223 -12.44 15.44 12.69
C SER A 223 -13.27 14.30 13.28
N VAL A 224 -14.58 14.48 13.44
CA VAL A 224 -15.51 13.44 13.88
C VAL A 224 -16.18 12.80 12.67
N GLY A 225 -16.64 13.63 11.74
CA GLY A 225 -17.40 13.21 10.56
C GLY A 225 -16.65 12.21 9.67
N PHE A 226 -15.34 12.33 9.51
CA PHE A 226 -14.59 11.36 8.71
C PHE A 226 -14.53 9.97 9.35
N PHE A 227 -14.33 9.86 10.68
CA PHE A 227 -14.32 8.56 11.35
C PHE A 227 -15.73 7.94 11.41
N VAL A 228 -16.75 8.73 11.75
CA VAL A 228 -18.15 8.26 11.75
C VAL A 228 -18.59 7.86 10.34
N GLY A 229 -18.29 8.68 9.34
CA GLY A 229 -18.59 8.39 7.94
C GLY A 229 -17.91 7.11 7.46
N ARG A 230 -16.62 6.95 7.75
CA ARG A 230 -15.87 5.72 7.41
C ARG A 230 -16.44 4.49 8.11
N MET A 231 -16.82 4.61 9.38
CA MET A 231 -17.46 3.54 10.14
C MET A 231 -18.79 3.12 9.52
N ILE A 232 -19.67 4.08 9.19
CA ILE A 232 -20.97 3.81 8.56
C ILE A 232 -20.78 3.16 7.19
N LEU A 233 -19.83 3.64 6.38
CA LEU A 233 -19.56 3.06 5.06
C LEU A 233 -19.03 1.63 5.16
N ASN A 234 -18.08 1.36 6.07
CA ASN A 234 -17.58 0.02 6.30
C ASN A 234 -18.69 -0.91 6.82
N MET A 235 -19.53 -0.44 7.73
CA MET A 235 -20.69 -1.18 8.23
C MET A 235 -21.70 -1.46 7.10
N GLY A 236 -21.92 -0.49 6.22
CA GLY A 236 -22.75 -0.65 5.03
C GLY A 236 -22.22 -1.73 4.08
N ILE A 237 -20.90 -1.81 3.88
CA ILE A 237 -20.27 -2.90 3.12
C ILE A 237 -20.52 -4.25 3.82
N ALA A 238 -20.25 -4.34 5.13
CA ALA A 238 -20.46 -5.59 5.87
C ALA A 238 -21.93 -6.06 5.84
N LEU A 239 -22.88 -5.13 5.99
CA LEU A 239 -24.31 -5.41 5.89
C LEU A 239 -24.73 -5.79 4.47
N LYS A 240 -24.16 -5.15 3.45
CA LYS A 240 -24.38 -5.51 2.04
C LYS A 240 -24.02 -6.98 1.81
N HIS A 241 -22.81 -7.40 2.15
CA HIS A 241 -22.38 -8.79 1.98
C HIS A 241 -23.15 -9.78 2.87
N ALA A 242 -23.60 -9.34 4.06
CA ALA A 242 -24.42 -10.16 4.93
C ALA A 242 -25.82 -10.45 4.35
N ILE A 243 -26.53 -9.39 3.94
CA ILE A 243 -27.98 -9.42 3.65
C ILE A 243 -28.29 -9.52 2.15
N ALA A 244 -27.44 -8.96 1.30
CA ALA A 244 -27.61 -8.92 -0.15
C ALA A 244 -26.35 -9.45 -0.85
N PRO A 245 -26.07 -10.77 -0.75
CA PRO A 245 -24.93 -11.40 -1.40
C PRO A 245 -24.97 -11.13 -2.91
N THR A 246 -23.78 -10.99 -3.50
CA THR A 246 -23.61 -10.61 -4.91
C THR A 246 -23.90 -11.79 -5.84
N SER A 247 -23.84 -13.04 -5.36
CA SER A 247 -24.21 -14.23 -6.11
C SER A 247 -24.84 -15.33 -5.24
N THR A 248 -25.48 -16.30 -5.90
CA THR A 248 -26.00 -17.53 -5.28
C THR A 248 -24.93 -18.42 -4.66
N ASP A 249 -23.66 -18.27 -5.07
CA ASP A 249 -22.55 -19.03 -4.49
C ASP A 249 -22.08 -18.43 -3.16
N GLU A 250 -22.21 -17.11 -2.99
CA GLU A 250 -21.99 -16.43 -1.72
C GLU A 250 -23.06 -16.84 -0.68
N GLU A 251 -24.26 -17.27 -1.11
CA GLU A 251 -25.30 -17.87 -0.26
C GLU A 251 -24.88 -19.20 0.39
N ALA A 252 -23.80 -19.85 -0.08
CA ALA A 252 -23.27 -21.05 0.56
C ALA A 252 -22.77 -20.79 2.00
N LEU A 253 -22.46 -19.54 2.34
CA LEU A 253 -22.15 -19.10 3.70
C LEU A 253 -23.41 -18.59 4.40
N THR A 254 -23.51 -18.79 5.72
CA THR A 254 -24.61 -18.19 6.50
C THR A 254 -24.45 -16.67 6.57
N THR A 255 -25.55 -15.90 6.59
CA THR A 255 -25.55 -14.44 6.78
C THR A 255 -24.67 -13.98 7.94
N TRP A 256 -24.76 -14.67 9.09
CA TRP A 256 -23.95 -14.35 10.26
C TRP A 256 -22.45 -14.51 9.99
N ARG A 257 -22.06 -15.60 9.33
CA ARG A 257 -20.66 -15.84 8.95
C ARG A 257 -20.12 -14.76 8.01
N ARG A 258 -20.85 -14.42 6.94
CA ARG A 258 -20.44 -13.34 6.02
C ARG A 258 -20.26 -12.02 6.76
N PHE A 259 -21.20 -11.69 7.66
CA PHE A 259 -21.10 -10.50 8.49
C PHE A 259 -19.88 -10.53 9.42
N THR A 260 -19.64 -11.64 10.12
CA THR A 260 -18.52 -11.77 11.04
C THR A 260 -17.17 -11.75 10.33
N ASP A 261 -17.08 -12.33 9.14
CA ASP A 261 -15.85 -12.34 8.32
C ASP A 261 -15.53 -10.90 7.87
N GLU A 262 -16.55 -10.19 7.38
CA GLU A 262 -16.42 -8.78 6.99
C GLU A 262 -16.06 -7.86 8.17
N LEU A 263 -16.60 -8.13 9.35
CA LEU A 263 -16.24 -7.45 10.60
C LEU A 263 -14.81 -7.76 11.03
N TYR A 264 -14.40 -9.03 10.92
CA TYR A 264 -13.08 -9.48 11.32
C TYR A 264 -12.01 -8.84 10.44
N ASP A 265 -12.21 -8.81 9.12
CA ASP A 265 -11.27 -8.18 8.18
C ASP A 265 -11.07 -6.69 8.45
N ARG A 266 -12.12 -6.01 8.91
CA ARG A 266 -12.11 -4.55 9.17
C ARG A 266 -11.95 -4.20 10.65
N ARG A 267 -11.74 -5.18 11.54
CA ARG A 267 -11.78 -5.00 13.01
C ARG A 267 -10.89 -3.86 13.52
N LEU A 268 -9.68 -3.74 12.97
CA LEU A 268 -8.72 -2.70 13.38
C LEU A 268 -9.06 -1.32 12.80
N THR A 269 -9.81 -1.28 11.70
CA THR A 269 -10.34 -0.03 11.14
C THR A 269 -11.53 0.44 11.97
N TYR A 270 -12.45 -0.45 12.34
CA TYR A 270 -13.55 -0.13 13.25
C TYR A 270 -13.06 0.34 14.61
N LEU A 271 -12.10 -0.37 15.21
CA LEU A 271 -11.51 0.03 16.48
C LEU A 271 -10.93 1.45 16.39
N ASN A 272 -10.18 1.74 15.33
CA ASN A 272 -9.64 3.06 15.08
C ASN A 272 -10.74 4.13 14.90
N ASP A 273 -11.78 3.82 14.13
CA ASP A 273 -12.89 4.74 13.88
C ASP A 273 -13.66 5.07 15.16
N ILE A 274 -14.00 4.06 15.96
CA ILE A 274 -14.74 4.23 17.21
C ILE A 274 -13.94 5.06 18.20
N VAL A 275 -12.66 4.71 18.40
CA VAL A 275 -11.77 5.42 19.33
C VAL A 275 -11.66 6.89 18.90
N TRP A 276 -11.29 7.17 17.65
CA TRP A 276 -11.06 8.55 17.24
C TRP A 276 -12.34 9.38 17.05
N ALA A 277 -13.46 8.77 16.65
CA ALA A 277 -14.75 9.48 16.64
C ALA A 277 -15.13 9.92 18.06
N THR A 278 -14.96 9.03 19.04
CA THR A 278 -15.27 9.32 20.45
C THR A 278 -14.33 10.37 21.01
N VAL A 279 -13.02 10.16 20.86
CA VAL A 279 -11.99 11.07 21.39
C VAL A 279 -12.12 12.44 20.76
N ASN A 280 -12.21 12.55 19.43
CA ASN A 280 -12.38 13.85 18.78
C ASN A 280 -13.72 14.50 19.15
N GLY A 281 -14.78 13.72 19.35
CA GLY A 281 -16.06 14.22 19.86
C GLY A 281 -15.89 14.90 21.22
N LEU A 282 -15.24 14.21 22.16
CA LEU A 282 -15.00 14.72 23.51
C LEU A 282 -13.99 15.88 23.55
N THR A 283 -12.91 15.82 22.75
CA THR A 283 -11.81 16.78 22.84
C THR A 283 -12.00 18.01 21.95
N ASN A 284 -12.62 17.90 20.78
CA ASN A 284 -12.86 19.06 19.90
C ASN A 284 -14.17 19.80 20.21
N TYR A 285 -15.09 19.15 20.93
CA TYR A 285 -16.31 19.76 21.50
C TYR A 285 -16.26 19.76 23.02
N ASN A 286 -15.06 19.90 23.58
CA ASN A 286 -14.81 19.88 25.02
C ASN A 286 -15.66 20.89 25.80
N ASP A 287 -15.90 22.08 25.23
CA ASP A 287 -16.79 23.10 25.82
C ASP A 287 -18.22 22.58 26.02
N TYR A 288 -18.75 21.78 25.10
CA TYR A 288 -20.08 21.17 25.19
C TYR A 288 -20.14 20.09 26.29
N PHE A 289 -19.04 19.35 26.49
CA PHE A 289 -18.95 18.29 27.48
C PHE A 289 -18.40 18.75 28.85
N GLY A 290 -18.12 20.05 29.03
CA GLY A 290 -17.56 20.58 30.27
C GLY A 290 -16.12 20.14 30.54
N ILE A 291 -15.36 19.75 29.50
CA ILE A 291 -13.97 19.32 29.60
C ILE A 291 -13.06 20.53 29.35
N SER A 292 -12.12 20.79 30.27
CA SER A 292 -11.18 21.90 30.11
C SER A 292 -10.21 21.67 28.94
N ASN A 293 -9.76 22.75 28.29
CA ASN A 293 -8.82 22.67 27.17
C ASN A 293 -7.54 21.87 27.49
N PRO A 294 -6.89 22.03 28.66
CA PRO A 294 -5.71 21.22 29.01
C PRO A 294 -6.02 19.72 29.11
N VAL A 295 -7.17 19.36 29.69
CA VAL A 295 -7.58 17.95 29.82
C VAL A 295 -7.89 17.35 28.45
N ALA A 296 -8.57 18.09 27.57
CA ALA A 296 -8.81 17.67 26.19
C ALA A 296 -7.50 17.47 25.40
N GLY A 297 -6.52 18.34 25.62
CA GLY A 297 -5.17 18.19 25.07
C GLY A 297 -4.48 16.91 25.55
N TRP A 298 -4.41 16.69 26.87
CA TRP A 298 -3.80 15.47 27.42
C TRP A 298 -4.52 14.18 27.03
N ALA A 299 -5.85 14.22 26.92
CA ALA A 299 -6.63 13.10 26.38
C ALA A 299 -6.21 12.80 24.93
N THR A 300 -6.11 13.82 24.08
CA THR A 300 -5.64 13.66 22.70
C THR A 300 -4.23 13.05 22.64
N ALA A 301 -3.32 13.52 23.49
CA ALA A 301 -1.96 12.96 23.59
C ALA A 301 -1.97 11.48 24.00
N ALA A 302 -2.78 11.11 25.01
CA ALA A 302 -2.92 9.72 25.43
C ALA A 302 -3.44 8.81 24.30
N PHE A 303 -4.35 9.30 23.45
CA PHE A 303 -4.86 8.52 22.32
C PHE A 303 -3.95 8.54 21.08
N LEU A 304 -2.98 9.45 20.98
CA LEU A 304 -1.89 9.32 20.00
C LEU A 304 -0.96 8.13 20.33
N LEU A 305 -0.82 7.75 21.62
CA LEU A 305 -0.14 6.50 21.99
C LEU A 305 -0.91 5.26 21.53
N PHE A 306 -2.24 5.34 21.47
CA PHE A 306 -3.06 4.28 20.90
C PHE A 306 -2.73 4.07 19.41
N ASP A 307 -2.47 5.11 18.62
CA ASP A 307 -2.09 4.96 17.20
C ASP A 307 -0.77 4.21 17.03
N VAL A 308 0.25 4.56 17.83
CA VAL A 308 1.53 3.85 17.85
C VAL A 308 1.30 2.38 18.19
N SER A 309 0.53 2.13 19.25
CA SER A 309 0.23 0.77 19.72
C SER A 309 -0.54 -0.04 18.68
N LEU A 310 -1.51 0.57 17.99
CA LEU A 310 -2.32 -0.07 16.96
C LEU A 310 -1.46 -0.46 15.74
N LEU A 311 -0.51 0.39 15.33
CA LEU A 311 0.42 0.08 14.23
C LEU A 311 1.38 -1.05 14.60
N LEU A 312 1.92 -1.04 15.82
CA LEU A 312 2.76 -2.13 16.32
C LEU A 312 1.97 -3.44 16.44
N TYR A 313 0.72 -3.38 16.87
CA TYR A 313 -0.15 -4.54 16.93
C TYR A 313 -0.49 -5.10 15.53
N ARG A 314 -0.74 -4.23 14.53
CA ARG A 314 -0.90 -4.64 13.13
C ARG A 314 0.33 -5.37 12.62
N ARG A 315 1.52 -4.85 12.94
CA ARG A 315 2.79 -5.49 12.59
C ARG A 315 2.92 -6.87 13.23
N GLU A 316 2.55 -7.04 14.50
CA GLU A 316 2.62 -8.36 15.16
C GLU A 316 1.61 -9.36 14.57
N LEU A 317 0.42 -8.91 14.16
CA LEU A 317 -0.53 -9.76 13.43
C LEU A 317 0.03 -10.20 12.06
N ALA A 318 0.63 -9.27 11.31
CA ALA A 318 1.30 -9.57 10.04
C ALA A 318 2.49 -10.52 10.24
N LYS A 319 3.27 -10.33 11.31
CA LYS A 319 4.36 -11.23 11.72
C LYS A 319 3.83 -12.64 11.99
N GLY A 320 2.69 -12.76 12.69
CA GLY A 320 2.02 -14.04 12.92
C GLY A 320 1.68 -14.75 11.62
N ALA A 321 1.10 -14.03 10.65
CA ALA A 321 0.78 -14.58 9.32
C ALA A 321 2.05 -15.02 8.56
N TYR A 322 3.11 -14.20 8.59
CA TYR A 322 4.41 -14.51 8.01
C TYR A 322 5.02 -15.79 8.62
N LEU A 323 5.14 -15.85 9.95
CA LEU A 323 5.75 -16.99 10.65
C LEU A 323 4.97 -18.27 10.35
N THR A 324 3.64 -18.17 10.28
CA THR A 324 2.82 -19.34 10.03
C THR A 324 2.97 -19.84 8.59
N LYS A 325 3.00 -18.94 7.60
CA LYS A 325 3.24 -19.31 6.20
C LYS A 325 4.66 -19.86 5.99
N ARG A 326 5.64 -19.30 6.70
CA ARG A 326 7.02 -19.80 6.67
C ARG A 326 7.13 -21.21 7.24
N ALA A 327 6.50 -21.47 8.40
CA ALA A 327 6.46 -22.80 9.00
C ALA A 327 5.82 -23.83 8.05
N GLN A 328 4.76 -23.45 7.32
CA GLN A 328 4.15 -24.30 6.29
C GLN A 328 5.18 -24.68 5.20
N TYR A 329 5.90 -23.71 4.63
CA TYR A 329 6.90 -24.00 3.60
C TYR A 329 8.08 -24.82 4.11
N GLU A 330 8.51 -24.60 5.36
CA GLU A 330 9.56 -25.39 6.00
C GLU A 330 9.12 -26.85 6.20
N GLU A 331 7.87 -27.10 6.61
CA GLU A 331 7.29 -28.45 6.71
C GLU A 331 7.22 -29.14 5.34
N GLU A 332 6.77 -28.42 4.30
CA GLU A 332 6.77 -28.93 2.91
C GLU A 332 8.19 -29.26 2.42
N CYS A 333 9.20 -28.47 2.79
CA CYS A 333 10.60 -28.77 2.48
C CYS A 333 11.05 -30.08 3.14
N ILE A 334 10.77 -30.26 4.44
CA ILE A 334 11.11 -31.48 5.17
C ILE A 334 10.47 -32.72 4.50
N TYR A 335 9.23 -32.61 4.04
CA TYR A 335 8.57 -33.68 3.30
C TYR A 335 9.32 -34.02 2.00
N HIS A 336 9.66 -33.02 1.18
CA HIS A 336 10.33 -33.28 -0.09
C HIS A 336 11.79 -33.73 0.07
N GLU A 337 12.48 -33.35 1.16
CA GLU A 337 13.84 -33.81 1.49
C GLU A 337 13.93 -35.31 1.79
N GLN A 338 12.81 -35.97 2.12
CA GLN A 338 12.75 -37.41 2.34
C GLN A 338 12.86 -38.23 1.04
N PHE A 339 12.73 -37.60 -0.13
CA PHE A 339 12.75 -38.26 -1.44
C PHE A 339 13.79 -37.63 -2.38
N PRO A 340 15.08 -37.59 -2.01
CA PRO A 340 16.11 -36.83 -2.72
C PRO A 340 16.40 -37.33 -4.14
N ASP A 341 16.15 -38.61 -4.41
CA ASP A 341 16.42 -39.25 -5.71
C ASP A 341 15.33 -39.00 -6.76
N GLN A 342 14.22 -38.36 -6.38
CA GLN A 342 13.12 -38.07 -7.29
C GLN A 342 13.24 -36.64 -7.83
N GLN A 343 13.38 -36.52 -9.15
CA GLN A 343 13.55 -35.23 -9.83
C GLN A 343 12.42 -34.24 -9.52
N GLU A 344 11.17 -34.72 -9.37
CA GLU A 344 10.02 -33.89 -9.03
C GLU A 344 10.17 -33.24 -7.65
N HIS A 345 10.66 -33.99 -6.66
CA HIS A 345 10.92 -33.50 -5.31
C HIS A 345 12.09 -32.51 -5.28
N ALA A 346 13.13 -32.73 -6.08
CA ALA A 346 14.23 -31.78 -6.23
C ALA A 346 13.76 -30.43 -6.81
N VAL A 347 12.88 -30.45 -7.82
CA VAL A 347 12.28 -29.24 -8.38
C VAL A 347 11.36 -28.56 -7.36
N ALA A 348 10.53 -29.32 -6.64
CA ALA A 348 9.68 -28.79 -5.58
C ALA A 348 10.49 -28.09 -4.48
N LEU A 349 11.60 -28.69 -4.03
CA LEU A 349 12.51 -28.08 -3.04
C LEU A 349 13.11 -26.76 -3.53
N LYS A 350 13.54 -26.71 -4.80
CA LYS A 350 14.06 -25.48 -5.40
C LYS A 350 13.00 -24.37 -5.38
N ILE A 351 11.76 -24.70 -5.73
CA ILE A 351 10.64 -23.75 -5.73
C ILE A 351 10.31 -23.28 -4.32
N LEU A 352 10.17 -24.20 -3.37
CA LEU A 352 9.83 -23.88 -1.98
C LEU A 352 10.89 -22.99 -1.33
N ARG A 353 12.17 -23.27 -1.56
CA ARG A 353 13.27 -22.41 -1.06
C ARG A 353 13.20 -21.00 -1.64
N GLU A 354 12.86 -20.88 -2.93
CA GLU A 354 12.64 -19.56 -3.53
C GLU A 354 11.36 -18.88 -2.99
N GLN A 355 10.27 -19.61 -2.77
CA GLN A 355 9.05 -19.07 -2.15
C GLN A 355 9.29 -18.57 -0.73
N ILE A 356 10.06 -19.30 0.09
CA ILE A 356 10.51 -18.85 1.43
C ILE A 356 11.29 -17.54 1.30
N LYS A 357 12.22 -17.46 0.34
CA LYS A 357 12.98 -16.24 0.11
C LYS A 357 12.11 -15.05 -0.29
N GLN A 358 11.13 -15.26 -1.17
CA GLN A 358 10.17 -14.22 -1.56
C GLN A 358 9.29 -13.80 -0.36
N LEU A 359 8.90 -14.76 0.48
CA LEU A 359 8.14 -14.51 1.70
C LEU A 359 8.95 -13.68 2.71
N ASP A 360 10.23 -14.02 2.94
CA ASP A 360 11.14 -13.29 3.82
C ASP A 360 11.37 -11.85 3.33
N ASN A 361 11.60 -11.69 2.03
CA ASN A 361 11.76 -10.37 1.41
C ASN A 361 10.48 -9.52 1.56
N SER A 362 9.31 -10.11 1.32
CA SER A 362 8.02 -9.43 1.46
C SER A 362 7.77 -9.01 2.91
N TRP A 363 8.06 -9.88 3.87
CA TRP A 363 7.94 -9.58 5.29
C TRP A 363 8.88 -8.45 5.73
N GLU A 364 10.13 -8.43 5.25
CA GLU A 364 11.05 -7.34 5.58
C GLU A 364 10.53 -5.98 5.08
N ILE A 365 9.98 -5.95 3.87
CA ILE A 365 9.37 -4.75 3.30
C ILE A 365 8.18 -4.32 4.16
N GLU A 366 7.23 -5.22 4.41
CA GLU A 366 6.01 -4.93 5.17
C GLU A 366 6.32 -4.50 6.62
N SER A 367 7.21 -5.22 7.31
CA SER A 367 7.65 -4.87 8.66
C SER A 367 8.32 -3.49 8.71
N SER A 368 9.16 -3.17 7.72
CA SER A 368 9.81 -1.85 7.65
C SER A 368 8.78 -0.74 7.42
N THR A 369 7.80 -0.96 6.55
CA THR A 369 6.71 -0.02 6.27
C THR A 369 5.85 0.22 7.51
N TYR A 370 5.52 -0.83 8.29
CA TYR A 370 4.85 -0.64 9.58
C TYR A 370 5.68 0.19 10.57
N LEU A 371 6.98 -0.06 10.68
CA LEU A 371 7.86 0.70 11.58
C LEU A 371 8.03 2.14 11.13
N PHE A 372 8.06 2.39 9.82
CA PHE A 372 8.07 3.73 9.25
C PHE A 372 6.79 4.50 9.63
N ASN A 373 5.62 3.90 9.45
CA ASN A 373 4.35 4.50 9.87
C ASN A 373 4.28 4.70 11.40
N ALA A 374 4.77 3.74 12.18
CA ALA A 374 4.83 3.86 13.65
C ALA A 374 5.75 5.01 14.07
N THR A 375 6.82 5.28 13.32
CA THR A 375 7.69 6.44 13.54
C THR A 375 6.93 7.75 13.28
N GLY A 376 6.11 7.80 12.22
CA GLY A 376 5.22 8.93 11.95
C GLY A 376 4.24 9.19 13.11
N ALA A 377 3.59 8.13 13.61
CA ALA A 377 2.72 8.19 14.79
C ALA A 377 3.44 8.68 16.05
N LEU A 378 4.67 8.18 16.27
CA LEU A 378 5.48 8.55 17.43
C LEU A 378 5.90 10.02 17.38
N LEU A 379 6.26 10.54 16.20
CA LEU A 379 6.57 11.95 16.03
C LEU A 379 5.34 12.84 16.29
N LEU A 380 4.15 12.41 15.86
CA LEU A 380 2.90 13.09 16.21
C LEU A 380 2.68 13.12 17.72
N LEU A 381 2.81 11.97 18.40
CA LEU A 381 2.68 11.87 19.85
C LEU A 381 3.68 12.78 20.58
N MET A 382 4.97 12.68 20.23
CA MET A 382 6.03 13.44 20.88
C MET A 382 5.89 14.94 20.62
N GLY A 383 5.68 15.34 19.37
CA GLY A 383 5.51 16.74 19.00
C GLY A 383 4.27 17.35 19.66
N PHE A 384 3.14 16.65 19.66
CA PHE A 384 1.93 17.17 20.28
C PHE A 384 2.03 17.20 21.82
N SER A 385 2.66 16.20 22.44
CA SER A 385 2.87 16.22 23.90
C SER A 385 3.87 17.29 24.32
N ALA A 386 4.94 17.49 23.54
CA ALA A 386 5.93 18.54 23.79
C ALA A 386 5.32 19.94 23.67
N SER A 387 4.44 20.20 22.69
CA SER A 387 3.79 21.51 22.55
C SER A 387 2.87 21.85 23.74
N MET A 388 2.41 20.85 24.49
CA MET A 388 1.60 21.03 25.71
C MET A 388 2.45 21.28 26.96
N LEU A 389 3.70 20.80 26.98
CA LEU A 389 4.62 20.94 28.12
C LEU A 389 5.51 22.18 28.03
N LEU A 390 5.81 22.62 26.81
CA LEU A 390 6.76 23.69 26.54
C LEU A 390 6.04 25.03 26.48
N THR A 391 6.58 26.02 27.18
CA THR A 391 6.07 27.40 27.19
C THR A 391 6.74 28.35 26.19
N PRO A 392 8.04 28.20 25.83
CA PRO A 392 8.66 29.10 24.86
C PRO A 392 8.06 28.92 23.46
N ALA A 393 7.69 30.03 22.80
CA ALA A 393 7.06 30.03 21.47
C ALA A 393 7.89 29.27 20.42
N ALA A 394 9.23 29.38 20.47
CA ALA A 394 10.13 28.64 19.61
C ALA A 394 10.03 27.12 19.77
N LEU A 395 9.91 26.65 21.02
CA LEU A 395 9.77 25.24 21.32
C LEU A 395 8.39 24.71 20.93
N ILE A 396 7.34 25.50 21.07
CA ILE A 396 5.99 25.16 20.60
C ILE A 396 5.97 25.05 19.06
N ALA A 397 6.56 26.01 18.35
CA ALA A 397 6.66 25.96 16.89
C ALA A 397 7.46 24.74 16.41
N GLY A 398 8.60 24.45 17.04
CA GLY A 398 9.40 23.25 16.75
C GLY A 398 8.62 21.96 17.02
N SER A 399 7.81 21.93 18.08
CA SER A 399 6.98 20.77 18.43
C SER A 399 5.90 20.47 17.37
N TYR A 400 5.25 21.51 16.82
CA TYR A 400 4.31 21.33 15.71
C TYR A 400 4.99 20.99 14.39
N LEU A 401 6.21 21.48 14.14
CA LEU A 401 7.02 21.06 12.99
C LEU A 401 7.30 19.54 13.04
N VAL A 402 7.62 19.01 14.22
CA VAL A 402 7.77 17.56 14.42
C VAL A 402 6.47 16.82 14.08
N CYS A 403 5.30 17.37 14.44
CA CYS A 403 4.02 16.79 14.05
C CYS A 403 3.82 16.83 12.53
N THR A 404 4.16 17.95 11.87
CA THR A 404 4.13 18.07 10.41
C THR A 404 4.99 17.00 9.73
N LEU A 405 6.20 16.74 10.25
CA LEU A 405 7.06 15.64 9.77
C LEU A 405 6.43 14.27 10.00
N GLY A 406 5.76 14.05 11.14
CA GLY A 406 5.03 12.82 11.41
C GLY A 406 3.93 12.54 10.37
N VAL A 407 3.17 13.55 9.95
CA VAL A 407 2.17 13.39 8.87
C VAL A 407 2.83 13.24 7.49
N ALA A 408 3.95 13.93 7.26
CA ALA A 408 4.73 13.79 6.02
C ALA A 408 5.19 12.35 5.78
N ILE A 409 5.58 11.66 6.87
CA ILE A 409 5.92 10.24 6.85
C ILE A 409 4.74 9.39 6.38
N TYR A 410 3.54 9.56 6.95
CA TYR A 410 2.34 8.84 6.51
C TYR A 410 2.01 9.07 5.03
N LEU A 411 2.13 10.31 4.56
CA LEU A 411 1.90 10.65 3.16
C LEU A 411 2.98 10.12 2.20
N SER A 412 4.10 9.63 2.74
CA SER A 412 5.25 9.10 1.99
C SER A 412 5.37 7.57 2.08
N ASP A 413 4.41 6.90 2.74
CA ASP A 413 4.37 5.45 2.97
C ASP A 413 4.61 4.64 1.69
N GLY A 414 3.86 4.92 0.62
CA GLY A 414 4.01 4.21 -0.66
C GLY A 414 5.38 4.41 -1.31
N ALA A 415 5.96 5.62 -1.21
CA ALA A 415 7.29 5.89 -1.75
C ALA A 415 8.38 5.19 -0.94
N TYR A 416 8.23 5.14 0.38
CA TYR A 416 9.11 4.40 1.29
C TYR A 416 9.05 2.88 1.02
N SER A 417 7.85 2.31 0.91
CA SER A 417 7.66 0.89 0.63
C SER A 417 8.34 0.48 -0.69
N ASN A 418 8.19 1.29 -1.74
CA ASN A 418 8.88 1.07 -3.02
C ASN A 418 10.41 1.19 -2.89
N TYR A 419 10.92 2.19 -2.16
CA TYR A 419 12.35 2.28 -1.87
C TYR A 419 12.88 1.04 -1.14
N LYS A 420 12.14 0.55 -0.13
CA LYS A 420 12.53 -0.62 0.64
C LYS A 420 12.47 -1.89 -0.21
N GLU A 421 11.47 -2.05 -1.06
CA GLU A 421 11.37 -3.14 -2.03
C GLU A 421 12.61 -3.20 -2.93
N LYS A 422 12.98 -2.08 -3.56
CA LYS A 422 14.17 -2.02 -4.42
C LYS A 422 15.48 -2.23 -3.65
N SER A 423 15.54 -1.79 -2.40
CA SER A 423 16.70 -2.04 -1.53
C SER A 423 16.86 -3.52 -1.18
N VAL A 424 15.75 -4.21 -0.89
CA VAL A 424 15.76 -5.66 -0.62
C VAL A 424 16.09 -6.45 -1.89
N ALA A 425 15.59 -6.03 -3.05
CA ALA A 425 15.90 -6.62 -4.34
C ALA A 425 17.40 -6.53 -4.68
N LEU A 426 18.01 -5.34 -4.49
CA LEU A 426 19.45 -5.16 -4.66
C LEU A 426 20.27 -6.06 -3.74
N ARG A 427 19.99 -6.01 -2.43
CA ARG A 427 20.70 -6.86 -1.45
C ARG A 427 20.55 -8.34 -1.80
N THR A 428 19.38 -8.75 -2.27
CA THR A 428 19.14 -10.14 -2.72
C THR A 428 20.01 -10.49 -3.91
N ALA A 429 20.10 -9.61 -4.92
CA ALA A 429 20.93 -9.83 -6.10
C ALA A 429 22.43 -9.89 -5.75
N GLU A 430 22.90 -9.05 -4.82
CA GLU A 430 24.28 -9.07 -4.32
C GLU A 430 24.59 -10.38 -3.57
N LEU A 431 23.70 -10.81 -2.66
CA LEU A 431 23.86 -12.07 -1.92
C LEU A 431 23.82 -13.32 -2.82
N GLU A 432 23.07 -13.26 -3.91
CA GLU A 432 23.01 -14.34 -4.91
C GLU A 432 24.18 -14.34 -5.89
N ASN A 433 25.11 -13.39 -5.78
CA ASN A 433 26.15 -13.15 -6.78
C ASN A 433 25.56 -13.07 -8.20
N ALA A 434 24.44 -12.38 -8.35
CA ALA A 434 23.82 -12.17 -9.65
C ALA A 434 24.81 -11.47 -10.59
N GLY A 435 24.63 -11.65 -11.90
CA GLY A 435 25.51 -11.04 -12.89
C GLY A 435 25.62 -9.52 -12.71
N SER A 436 26.79 -8.96 -13.03
CA SER A 436 27.08 -7.52 -12.85
C SER A 436 26.02 -6.60 -13.47
N LYS A 437 25.39 -7.01 -14.59
CA LYS A 437 24.27 -6.30 -15.24
C LYS A 437 23.03 -6.25 -14.34
N THR A 438 22.65 -7.37 -13.71
CA THR A 438 21.49 -7.45 -12.80
C THR A 438 21.72 -6.63 -11.54
N ILE A 439 22.92 -6.70 -10.98
CA ILE A 439 23.29 -5.87 -9.83
C ILE A 439 23.27 -4.39 -10.22
N GLY A 440 23.86 -4.01 -11.36
CA GLY A 440 23.85 -2.63 -11.83
C GLY A 440 22.44 -2.06 -12.07
N LEU A 441 21.53 -2.86 -12.63
CA LEU A 441 20.13 -2.48 -12.78
C LEU A 441 19.44 -2.30 -11.42
N ALA A 442 19.61 -3.26 -10.51
CA ALA A 442 19.02 -3.18 -9.18
C ALA A 442 19.56 -1.97 -8.37
N GLN A 443 20.84 -1.61 -8.55
CA GLN A 443 21.43 -0.41 -7.96
C GLN A 443 20.79 0.87 -8.51
N TRP A 444 20.58 0.94 -9.83
CA TRP A 444 19.91 2.08 -10.44
C TRP A 444 18.44 2.21 -10.00
N GLU A 445 17.69 1.10 -9.95
CA GLU A 445 16.31 1.09 -9.47
C GLU A 445 16.21 1.52 -8.00
N GLN A 446 17.14 1.04 -7.17
CA GLN A 446 17.22 1.40 -5.76
C GLN A 446 17.52 2.89 -5.58
N LYS A 447 18.47 3.44 -6.34
CA LYS A 447 18.81 4.87 -6.31
C LYS A 447 17.63 5.73 -6.75
N THR A 448 16.98 5.38 -7.86
CA THR A 448 15.80 6.10 -8.37
C THR A 448 14.64 6.05 -7.38
N ALA A 449 14.41 4.91 -6.73
CA ALA A 449 13.39 4.77 -5.70
C ALA A 449 13.72 5.57 -4.43
N SER A 450 14.99 5.61 -4.03
CA SER A 450 15.51 6.42 -2.91
C SER A 450 15.31 7.92 -3.18
N ASP A 451 15.71 8.41 -4.35
CA ASP A 451 15.57 9.81 -4.73
C ASP A 451 14.09 10.21 -4.75
N ASN A 452 13.22 9.36 -5.30
CA ASN A 452 11.77 9.56 -5.28
C ASN A 452 11.19 9.58 -3.85
N PHE A 453 11.69 8.72 -2.96
CA PHE A 453 11.28 8.71 -1.56
C PHE A 453 11.67 10.01 -0.85
N TYR A 454 12.94 10.42 -0.89
CA TYR A 454 13.38 11.65 -0.23
C TYR A 454 12.72 12.90 -0.83
N PHE A 455 12.54 12.94 -2.15
CA PHE A 455 11.78 14.02 -2.79
C PHE A 455 10.33 14.05 -2.31
N THR A 456 9.66 12.90 -2.23
CA THR A 456 8.28 12.80 -1.76
C THR A 456 8.16 13.22 -0.30
N LEU A 457 9.07 12.77 0.57
CA LEU A 457 9.11 13.14 1.98
C LEU A 457 9.36 14.63 2.17
N GLY A 458 10.36 15.19 1.47
CA GLY A 458 10.68 16.62 1.52
C GLY A 458 9.52 17.48 1.01
N LYS A 459 8.89 17.07 -0.11
CA LYS A 459 7.69 17.70 -0.64
C LYS A 459 6.56 17.69 0.39
N ASN A 460 6.28 16.52 0.97
CA ASN A 460 5.25 16.34 2.00
C ASN A 460 5.64 16.93 3.37
N ALA A 461 6.85 17.43 3.57
CA ALA A 461 7.25 18.13 4.79
C ALA A 461 7.14 19.66 4.62
N VAL A 462 7.51 20.17 3.44
CA VAL A 462 7.76 21.61 3.23
C VAL A 462 6.67 22.30 2.39
N MET A 463 6.19 21.67 1.31
CA MET A 463 5.37 22.37 0.31
C MET A 463 4.10 23.00 0.90
N PRO A 464 3.39 22.40 1.87
CA PRO A 464 2.16 23.00 2.38
C PRO A 464 2.40 24.18 3.29
N ALA A 465 3.48 24.18 4.08
CA ALA A 465 3.91 25.37 4.80
C ALA A 465 4.19 26.52 3.83
N LEU A 466 4.90 26.21 2.72
CA LEU A 466 5.16 27.15 1.63
C LEU A 466 3.85 27.65 0.98
N PHE A 467 2.92 26.76 0.60
CA PHE A 467 1.63 27.13 0.01
C PHE A 467 0.77 27.99 0.94
N MET A 468 0.64 27.64 2.22
CA MET A 468 -0.13 28.44 3.17
C MET A 468 0.48 29.82 3.39
N THR A 469 1.81 29.90 3.47
CA THR A 469 2.53 31.18 3.60
C THR A 469 2.31 32.05 2.38
N THR A 470 2.48 31.47 1.18
CA THR A 470 2.28 32.21 -0.07
C THR A 470 0.82 32.61 -0.25
N MET A 471 -0.16 31.75 0.07
CA MET A 471 -1.59 32.09 0.03
C MET A 471 -1.95 33.23 0.99
N ALA A 472 -1.33 33.26 2.17
CA ALA A 472 -1.54 34.33 3.15
C ALA A 472 -0.97 35.68 2.69
N ILE A 473 0.18 35.67 2.04
CA ILE A 473 0.84 36.89 1.56
C ILE A 473 0.19 37.40 0.27
N SER A 474 -0.09 36.50 -0.68
CA SER A 474 -0.63 36.84 -2.00
C SER A 474 -1.25 35.62 -2.69
N LEU A 475 -2.58 35.62 -2.83
CA LEU A 475 -3.30 34.59 -3.59
C LEU A 475 -2.79 34.46 -5.04
N PRO A 476 -2.54 35.54 -5.81
CA PRO A 476 -1.94 35.43 -7.14
C PRO A 476 -0.57 34.73 -7.14
N ALA A 477 0.29 35.02 -6.16
CA ALA A 477 1.60 34.36 -6.06
C ALA A 477 1.45 32.86 -5.76
N ALA A 478 0.47 32.49 -4.93
CA ALA A 478 0.18 31.08 -4.65
C ALA A 478 -0.32 30.34 -5.89
N LEU A 479 -1.16 30.97 -6.71
CA LEU A 479 -1.63 30.40 -7.98
C LEU A 479 -0.47 30.19 -8.97
N VAL A 480 0.42 31.18 -9.11
CA VAL A 480 1.63 31.05 -9.95
C VAL A 480 2.51 29.91 -9.46
N MET A 481 2.79 29.85 -8.16
CA MET A 481 3.60 28.79 -7.56
C MET A 481 2.98 27.40 -7.75
N THR A 482 1.65 27.29 -7.66
CA THR A 482 0.92 26.06 -7.94
C THR A 482 1.07 25.65 -9.41
N ALA A 483 0.93 26.61 -10.34
CA ALA A 483 1.10 26.37 -11.77
C ALA A 483 2.55 25.93 -12.10
N THR A 484 3.56 26.63 -11.57
CA THR A 484 4.97 26.26 -11.73
C THR A 484 5.25 24.86 -11.17
N TYR A 485 4.69 24.55 -10.00
CA TYR A 485 4.81 23.22 -9.40
C TYR A 485 4.17 22.13 -10.27
N MET A 486 2.97 22.38 -10.82
CA MET A 486 2.32 21.44 -11.74
C MET A 486 3.17 21.21 -12.99
N VAL A 487 3.69 22.27 -13.61
CA VAL A 487 4.56 22.17 -14.79
C VAL A 487 5.82 21.37 -14.47
N TYR A 488 6.47 21.65 -13.34
CA TYR A 488 7.65 20.90 -12.90
C TYR A 488 7.35 19.42 -12.66
N SER A 489 6.25 19.11 -11.96
CA SER A 489 5.85 17.72 -11.68
C SER A 489 5.51 16.95 -12.95
N LEU A 490 4.88 17.60 -13.93
CA LEU A 490 4.60 17.01 -15.24
C LEU A 490 5.90 16.79 -16.03
N GLY A 491 6.81 17.77 -16.00
CA GLY A 491 8.12 17.68 -16.64
C GLY A 491 9.01 16.59 -16.06
N SER A 492 9.04 16.42 -14.73
CA SER A 492 9.81 15.34 -14.09
C SER A 492 9.22 13.97 -14.39
N SER A 493 7.89 13.86 -14.44
CA SER A 493 7.19 12.63 -14.83
C SER A 493 7.48 12.26 -16.29
N TYR A 494 7.53 13.24 -17.18
CA TYR A 494 7.93 13.07 -18.57
C TYR A 494 9.38 12.59 -18.70
N HIS A 495 10.30 13.24 -17.99
CA HIS A 495 11.72 12.88 -18.02
C HIS A 495 11.93 11.46 -17.50
N LYS A 496 11.26 11.09 -16.40
CA LYS A 496 11.29 9.73 -15.84
C LYS A 496 10.76 8.70 -16.83
N HIS A 497 9.62 8.97 -17.46
CA HIS A 497 9.06 8.07 -18.48
C HIS A 497 10.04 7.83 -19.64
N ASN A 498 10.73 8.88 -20.10
CA ASN A 498 11.72 8.76 -21.17
C ASN A 498 12.99 8.04 -20.71
N GLN A 499 13.42 8.21 -19.44
CA GLN A 499 14.56 7.48 -18.87
C GLN A 499 14.26 6.00 -18.67
N ASP A 500 13.06 5.65 -18.19
CA ASP A 500 12.60 4.27 -18.06
C ASP A 500 12.60 3.60 -19.43
N LYS A 501 12.09 4.29 -20.47
CA LYS A 501 12.09 3.83 -21.85
C LYS A 501 13.51 3.66 -22.44
N ALA A 502 14.40 4.62 -22.20
CA ALA A 502 15.78 4.55 -22.67
C ALA A 502 16.55 3.40 -22.02
N THR A 503 16.31 3.15 -20.73
CA THR A 503 16.87 2.02 -19.99
C THR A 503 16.36 0.69 -20.55
N GLU A 504 15.06 0.56 -20.76
CA GLU A 504 14.44 -0.63 -21.35
C GLU A 504 14.97 -0.92 -22.77
N LEU A 505 15.11 0.10 -23.61
CA LEU A 505 15.70 0.00 -24.95
C LEU A 505 17.17 -0.41 -24.91
N SER A 506 17.96 0.13 -23.99
CA SER A 506 19.39 -0.23 -23.83
C SER A 506 19.58 -1.67 -23.34
N ILE A 507 18.62 -2.19 -22.57
CA ILE A 507 18.64 -3.57 -22.07
C ILE A 507 18.33 -4.54 -23.21
N ASN A 508 17.36 -4.20 -24.07
CA ASN A 508 16.91 -5.02 -25.21
C ASN A 508 17.90 -5.00 -26.39
N SER A 509 18.61 -3.90 -26.65
CA SER A 509 19.56 -3.81 -27.76
C SER A 509 20.88 -4.58 -27.54
N LEU A 510 21.13 -5.05 -26.32
CA LEU A 510 22.29 -5.88 -25.97
C LEU A 510 22.02 -7.40 -26.09
N ASP A 511 20.77 -7.82 -26.33
CA ASP A 511 20.41 -9.22 -26.63
C ASP A 511 20.49 -9.54 -28.14
N ASP A 512 20.48 -8.53 -29.02
CA ASP A 512 20.45 -8.71 -30.48
C ASP A 512 21.83 -8.63 -31.17
N THR A 513 22.94 -8.63 -30.42
CA THR A 513 24.27 -8.73 -31.05
C THR A 513 24.74 -10.19 -31.03
N PRO A 514 24.74 -10.90 -32.19
CA PRO A 514 25.45 -12.17 -32.27
C PRO A 514 26.92 -11.88 -31.98
N ARG A 515 27.46 -12.50 -30.92
CA ARG A 515 28.88 -12.43 -30.60
C ARG A 515 29.65 -13.16 -31.70
N THR A 516 30.02 -12.47 -32.77
CA THR A 516 31.12 -12.89 -33.63
C THR A 516 32.41 -12.66 -32.86
N PHE A 517 32.86 -13.68 -32.14
CA PHE A 517 34.26 -13.80 -31.77
C PHE A 517 35.04 -14.16 -33.04
N SER A 518 35.73 -13.18 -33.64
CA SER A 518 36.87 -13.46 -34.51
C SER A 518 38.11 -13.54 -33.63
N PHE A 519 38.53 -14.76 -33.30
CA PHE A 519 39.95 -15.03 -33.05
C PHE A 519 40.62 -15.22 -34.42
N VAL A 520 41.87 -14.77 -34.55
CA VAL A 520 42.74 -15.12 -35.68
C VAL A 520 42.81 -16.64 -35.84
#